data_AF-A0A960R6R6-F1
#
_entry.id   AF-A0A960R6R6-F1
#
_cell.length_a   1.000
_cell.length_b   1.000
_cell.length_c   1.000
_cell.angle_alpha   90.00
_cell.angle_beta   90.00
_cell.angle_gamma   90.00
#
_symmetry.space_group_name_H-M   'P 1'
#
loop_
_entity.id
_entity.type
_entity.pdbx_description
1 polymer ?
#
loop_
_entity_poly.entity_id
_entity_poly.type
_entity_poly.pdbx_seq_one_letter_code
_entity_poly.pdbx_strand_id
1 'polypeptide(L)'
;PGFATTAYLAGKGITVSAGHCDPTLDELRGAIDAGLSMVTHLGNGCPVTLPRHENIIQRALSLSDRLWICYIPDGAHVPFFALKNYLAISGIDRSIMVTDAISAAKLGPGIYELSGAPVEIDEHGVARRPGSPNLAGSTVTMPQVRENLSRHLGLGEAEIARLIDHNPRVAVGLS
;
A
#
# COMPACT_ATOMS: atom_id res chain seq x y z
N PRO A 1 15.20 19.65 -2.27
CA PRO A 1 14.40 20.72 -1.64
C PRO A 1 13.26 21.15 -2.58
N GLY A 2 12.08 21.51 -2.05
CA GLY A 2 10.97 22.06 -2.84
C GLY A 2 10.42 21.12 -3.91
N PHE A 3 10.31 19.81 -3.63
CA PHE A 3 9.68 18.82 -4.52
C PHE A 3 10.32 18.63 -5.92
N ALA A 4 11.53 19.14 -6.14
CA ALA A 4 12.20 19.12 -7.45
C ALA A 4 12.33 17.72 -8.06
N THR A 5 12.60 16.68 -7.25
CA THR A 5 12.67 15.29 -7.71
C THR A 5 11.32 14.78 -8.19
N THR A 6 10.24 15.08 -7.45
CA THR A 6 8.87 14.74 -7.85
C THR A 6 8.51 15.40 -9.18
N ALA A 7 8.73 16.71 -9.29
CA ALA A 7 8.46 17.47 -10.51
C ALA A 7 9.26 16.95 -11.70
N TYR A 8 10.54 16.63 -11.49
CA TYR A 8 11.39 16.07 -12.53
C TYR A 8 10.88 14.71 -13.03
N LEU A 9 10.58 13.77 -12.14
CA LEU A 9 10.10 12.43 -12.49
C LEU A 9 8.72 12.48 -13.16
N ALA A 10 7.79 13.24 -12.58
CA ALA A 10 6.46 13.44 -13.15
C ALA A 10 6.53 14.08 -14.55
N GLY A 11 7.41 15.07 -14.75
CA GLY A 11 7.68 15.68 -16.07
C GLY A 11 8.28 14.72 -17.10
N LYS A 12 8.75 13.54 -16.66
CA LYS A 12 9.20 12.44 -17.53
C LYS A 12 8.15 11.34 -17.73
N GLY A 13 6.93 11.54 -17.24
CA GLY A 13 5.86 10.54 -17.31
C GLY A 13 6.04 9.37 -16.33
N ILE A 14 6.90 9.52 -15.32
CA ILE A 14 7.10 8.50 -14.27
C ILE A 14 6.06 8.75 -13.18
N THR A 15 5.31 7.71 -12.82
CA THR A 15 4.37 7.75 -11.69
C THR A 15 5.15 7.83 -10.39
N VAL A 16 4.94 8.88 -9.60
CA VAL A 16 5.61 9.08 -8.32
C VAL A 16 4.66 8.67 -7.19
N SER A 17 5.15 7.80 -6.30
CA SER A 17 4.42 7.31 -5.12
C SER A 17 5.14 7.67 -3.82
N ALA A 18 4.37 8.09 -2.82
CA ALA A 18 4.87 8.39 -1.48
C ALA A 18 4.80 7.13 -0.61
N GLY A 19 5.91 6.79 0.04
CA GLY A 19 5.99 5.69 1.00
C GLY A 19 7.22 5.86 1.88
N HIS A 20 7.25 5.16 3.03
CA HIS A 20 8.34 5.26 4.00
C HIS A 20 8.65 6.69 4.44
N CYS A 21 7.60 7.48 4.67
CA CYS A 21 7.69 8.90 5.00
C CYS A 21 6.57 9.32 5.96
N ASP A 22 6.72 10.50 6.56
CA ASP A 22 5.69 11.15 7.39
C ASP A 22 5.60 12.66 7.08
N PRO A 23 5.21 13.04 5.85
CA PRO A 23 5.07 14.45 5.50
C PRO A 23 3.93 15.10 6.29
N THR A 24 4.10 16.39 6.56
CA THR A 24 3.00 17.27 6.94
C THR A 24 1.96 17.34 5.82
N LEU A 25 0.76 17.83 6.14
CA LEU A 25 -0.30 17.97 5.14
C LEU A 25 0.09 18.93 4.02
N ASP A 26 0.81 20.00 4.34
CA ASP A 26 1.25 21.00 3.37
C ASP A 26 2.38 20.46 2.47
N GLU A 27 3.30 19.66 3.02
CA GLU A 27 4.29 18.95 2.22
C GLU A 27 3.65 17.96 1.26
N LEU A 28 2.63 17.21 1.73
CA LEU A 28 1.92 16.26 0.88
C LEU A 28 1.16 16.98 -0.24
N ARG A 29 0.49 18.10 0.06
CA ARG A 29 -0.16 18.95 -0.95
C ARG A 29 0.83 19.51 -1.96
N GLY A 30 1.95 20.07 -1.49
CA GLY A 30 3.00 20.59 -2.36
C GLY A 30 3.62 19.50 -3.24
N ALA A 31 3.77 18.27 -2.72
CA ALA A 31 4.22 17.14 -3.52
C ALA A 31 3.20 16.73 -4.59
N ILE A 32 1.89 16.75 -4.27
CA ILE A 32 0.83 16.50 -5.25
C ILE A 32 0.83 17.57 -6.34
N ASP A 33 0.96 18.84 -5.96
CA ASP A 33 1.05 19.95 -6.91
C ASP A 33 2.31 19.83 -7.80
N ALA A 34 3.35 19.17 -7.31
CA ALA A 34 4.55 18.82 -8.07
C ALA A 34 4.46 17.50 -8.87
N GLY A 35 3.33 16.80 -8.83
CA GLY A 35 3.08 15.59 -9.64
C GLY A 35 3.13 14.26 -8.89
N LEU A 36 3.14 14.26 -7.55
CA LEU A 36 2.86 13.06 -6.76
C LEU A 36 1.42 12.60 -7.00
N SER A 37 1.22 11.33 -7.33
CA SER A 37 -0.11 10.81 -7.67
C SER A 37 -0.49 9.53 -6.94
N MET A 38 0.40 8.96 -6.11
CA MET A 38 0.17 7.67 -5.45
C MET A 38 0.73 7.62 -4.02
N VAL A 39 0.14 6.76 -3.20
CA VAL A 39 0.65 6.38 -1.87
C VAL A 39 0.87 4.88 -1.82
N THR A 40 2.09 4.47 -1.46
CA THR A 40 2.51 3.07 -1.36
C THR A 40 1.99 2.45 -0.07
N HIS A 41 1.31 1.28 -0.19
CA HIS A 41 0.85 0.40 0.91
C HIS A 41 0.41 1.13 2.20
N LEU A 42 -0.56 2.05 2.10
CA LEU A 42 -0.97 2.94 3.19
C LEU A 42 -1.25 2.17 4.50
N GLY A 43 -0.71 2.70 5.60
CA GLY A 43 -0.70 2.04 6.91
C GLY A 43 0.60 1.30 7.21
N ASN A 44 1.45 1.09 6.21
CA ASN A 44 2.75 0.43 6.31
C ASN A 44 3.88 1.39 5.94
N GLY A 45 5.10 1.15 6.45
CA GLY A 45 6.22 2.09 6.31
C GLY A 45 5.95 3.45 6.98
N CYS A 46 4.97 3.52 7.88
CA CYS A 46 4.63 4.70 8.66
C CYS A 46 5.48 4.74 9.96
N PRO A 47 5.52 5.88 10.67
CA PRO A 47 6.13 5.93 12.00
C PRO A 47 5.57 4.86 12.95
N VAL A 48 6.44 4.28 13.79
CA VAL A 48 6.07 3.23 14.76
C VAL A 48 5.02 3.75 15.76
N THR A 49 5.11 5.01 16.13
CA THR A 49 4.13 5.69 16.99
C THR A 49 3.40 6.74 16.18
N LEU A 50 2.08 6.61 16.08
CA LEU A 50 1.23 7.55 15.36
C LEU A 50 0.39 8.40 16.34
N PRO A 51 0.38 9.73 16.20
CA PRO A 51 -0.60 10.57 16.86
C PRO A 51 -2.02 10.17 16.46
N ARG A 52 -2.99 10.35 17.37
CA ARG A 52 -4.37 9.90 17.15
C ARG A 52 -5.01 10.44 15.86
N HIS A 53 -4.81 11.73 15.58
CA HIS A 53 -5.43 12.42 14.44
C HIS A 53 -4.39 13.00 13.46
N GLU A 54 -3.26 13.47 13.98
CA GLU A 54 -2.19 14.05 13.16
C GLU A 54 -1.19 12.99 12.68
N ASN A 55 -1.66 12.07 11.84
CA ASN A 55 -0.82 11.02 11.27
C ASN A 55 -0.97 10.89 9.75
N ILE A 56 0.02 10.24 9.12
CA ILE A 56 0.08 10.05 7.66
C ILE A 56 -1.14 9.32 7.09
N ILE A 57 -1.78 8.43 7.85
CA ILE A 57 -2.99 7.72 7.40
C ILE A 57 -4.12 8.72 7.22
N GLN A 58 -4.36 9.58 8.21
CA GLN A 58 -5.41 10.61 8.13
C GLN A 58 -5.12 11.62 7.01
N ARG A 59 -3.85 12.07 6.90
CA ARG A 59 -3.42 13.01 5.84
C ARG A 59 -3.62 12.43 4.44
N ALA A 60 -3.15 11.21 4.18
CA ALA A 60 -3.33 10.55 2.89
C ALA A 60 -4.80 10.32 2.53
N LEU A 61 -5.61 9.84 3.48
CA LEU A 61 -7.04 9.59 3.26
C LEU A 61 -7.81 10.90 2.97
N SER A 62 -7.45 12.01 3.64
CA SER A 62 -8.06 13.33 3.39
C SER A 62 -7.79 13.91 2.00
N LEU A 63 -6.83 13.35 1.26
CA LEU A 63 -6.43 13.77 -0.09
C LEU A 63 -6.64 12.65 -1.12
N SER A 64 -7.43 11.63 -0.78
CA SER A 64 -7.65 10.44 -1.62
C SER A 64 -8.39 10.73 -2.94
N ASP A 65 -9.08 11.86 -3.05
CA ASP A 65 -9.65 12.35 -4.30
C ASP A 65 -8.58 12.71 -5.35
N ARG A 66 -7.37 13.03 -4.88
CA ARG A 66 -6.20 13.45 -5.68
C ARG A 66 -5.11 12.39 -5.81
N LEU A 67 -5.24 11.25 -5.11
CA LEU A 67 -4.20 10.23 -4.99
C LEU A 67 -4.74 8.83 -5.27
N TRP A 68 -3.91 8.00 -5.90
CA TRP A 68 -4.07 6.55 -5.86
C TRP A 68 -3.57 6.02 -4.53
N ILE A 69 -4.38 5.23 -3.82
CA ILE A 69 -4.00 4.66 -2.52
C ILE A 69 -3.84 3.15 -2.64
N CYS A 70 -2.63 2.66 -2.41
CA CYS A 70 -2.31 1.24 -2.46
C CYS A 70 -2.48 0.58 -1.08
N TYR A 71 -3.02 -0.64 -1.04
CA TYR A 71 -3.17 -1.44 0.18
C TYR A 71 -2.71 -2.88 -0.03
N ILE A 72 -2.28 -3.54 1.05
CA ILE A 72 -1.95 -4.97 1.10
C ILE A 72 -3.08 -5.70 1.86
N PRO A 73 -4.02 -6.37 1.17
CA PRO A 73 -5.20 -6.95 1.81
C PRO A 73 -4.92 -8.39 2.27
N ASP A 74 -3.98 -8.57 3.20
CA ASP A 74 -3.62 -9.86 3.79
C ASP A 74 -4.05 -10.03 5.25
N GLY A 75 -4.65 -9.00 5.85
CA GLY A 75 -5.08 -8.99 7.25
C GLY A 75 -3.95 -8.79 8.26
N ALA A 76 -2.69 -8.87 7.84
CA ALA A 76 -1.50 -8.68 8.67
C ALA A 76 -0.94 -7.25 8.54
N HIS A 77 -0.83 -6.75 7.32
CA HIS A 77 -0.39 -5.38 7.03
C HIS A 77 -1.47 -4.36 7.39
N VAL A 78 -2.72 -4.69 7.07
CA VAL A 78 -3.88 -3.89 7.46
C VAL A 78 -4.97 -4.86 7.92
N PRO A 79 -5.41 -4.80 9.20
CA PRO A 79 -6.56 -5.56 9.66
C PRO A 79 -7.79 -5.27 8.79
N PHE A 80 -8.56 -6.28 8.43
CA PHE A 80 -9.65 -6.12 7.45
C PHE A 80 -10.70 -5.07 7.85
N PHE A 81 -10.98 -4.88 9.14
CA PHE A 81 -11.88 -3.81 9.60
C PHE A 81 -11.33 -2.41 9.29
N ALA A 82 -10.01 -2.22 9.42
CA ALA A 82 -9.35 -0.95 9.12
C ALA A 82 -9.28 -0.74 7.60
N LEU A 83 -8.96 -1.78 6.83
CA LEU A 83 -8.97 -1.73 5.38
C LEU A 83 -10.36 -1.35 4.84
N LYS A 84 -11.43 -1.92 5.41
CA LYS A 84 -12.81 -1.55 5.07
C LYS A 84 -13.08 -0.05 5.29
N ASN A 85 -12.61 0.49 6.42
CA ASN A 85 -12.75 1.93 6.71
C ASN A 85 -11.96 2.79 5.72
N TYR A 86 -10.71 2.40 5.41
CA TYR A 86 -9.87 3.12 4.47
C TYR A 86 -10.49 3.13 3.08
N LEU A 87 -10.93 1.97 2.59
CA LEU A 87 -11.57 1.81 1.30
C LEU A 87 -12.90 2.57 1.19
N ALA A 88 -13.66 2.66 2.28
CA ALA A 88 -14.89 3.46 2.31
C ALA A 88 -14.62 4.97 2.13
N ILE A 89 -13.44 5.44 2.56
CA ILE A 89 -13.03 6.85 2.43
C ILE A 89 -12.37 7.10 1.08
N SER A 90 -11.39 6.28 0.68
CA SER A 90 -10.68 6.45 -0.60
C SER A 90 -11.54 6.07 -1.81
N GLY A 91 -12.52 5.18 -1.62
CA GLY A 91 -13.38 4.67 -2.68
C GLY A 91 -12.69 3.65 -3.59
N ILE A 92 -13.52 2.88 -4.31
CA ILE A 92 -13.03 1.88 -5.28
C ILE A 92 -12.20 2.55 -6.37
N ASP A 93 -12.61 3.73 -6.82
CA ASP A 93 -12.08 4.44 -8.00
C ASP A 93 -10.68 5.02 -7.80
N ARG A 94 -10.21 5.11 -6.55
CA ARG A 94 -8.89 5.65 -6.19
C ARG A 94 -8.04 4.67 -5.40
N SER A 95 -8.48 3.42 -5.28
CA SER A 95 -7.78 2.39 -4.50
C SER A 95 -7.15 1.33 -5.39
N ILE A 96 -6.00 0.83 -4.97
CA ILE A 96 -5.24 -0.21 -5.66
C ILE A 96 -4.86 -1.27 -4.63
N MET A 97 -5.01 -2.55 -5.00
CA MET A 97 -4.58 -3.65 -4.15
C MET A 97 -3.27 -4.21 -4.69
N VAL A 98 -2.26 -4.27 -3.83
CA VAL A 98 -0.93 -4.77 -4.15
C VAL A 98 -0.63 -5.97 -3.26
N THR A 99 0.28 -6.83 -3.72
CA THR A 99 0.74 -7.95 -2.89
C THR A 99 1.88 -7.54 -1.98
N ASP A 100 2.80 -6.69 -2.46
CA ASP A 100 4.11 -6.48 -1.84
C ASP A 100 4.82 -7.82 -1.54
N ALA A 101 4.61 -8.80 -2.43
CA ALA A 101 5.08 -10.15 -2.23
C ALA A 101 6.60 -10.27 -2.36
N ILE A 102 7.22 -11.01 -1.46
CA ILE A 102 8.67 -11.28 -1.48
C ILE A 102 8.99 -12.57 -2.24
N SER A 103 10.26 -12.79 -2.56
CA SER A 103 10.74 -14.00 -3.25
C SER A 103 10.36 -15.31 -2.54
N ALA A 104 10.20 -15.26 -1.21
CA ALA A 104 9.79 -16.40 -0.39
C ALA A 104 8.26 -16.63 -0.37
N ALA A 105 7.46 -15.83 -1.08
CA ALA A 105 6.03 -16.08 -1.21
C ALA A 105 5.78 -17.49 -1.76
N LYS A 106 4.93 -18.25 -1.08
CA LYS A 106 4.60 -19.68 -1.35
C LYS A 106 5.67 -20.72 -0.96
N LEU A 107 6.78 -20.35 -0.31
CA LEU A 107 7.77 -21.34 0.16
C LEU A 107 7.39 -22.02 1.48
N GLY A 108 6.39 -21.49 2.19
CA GLY A 108 5.95 -21.98 3.49
C GLY A 108 6.69 -21.34 4.67
N PRO A 109 6.40 -21.79 5.91
CA PRO A 109 7.07 -21.30 7.11
C PRO A 109 8.57 -21.62 7.09
N GLY A 110 9.39 -20.68 7.58
CA GLY A 110 10.84 -20.84 7.60
C GLY A 110 11.62 -19.53 7.56
N ILE A 111 12.95 -19.63 7.58
CA ILE A 111 13.85 -18.49 7.47
C ILE A 111 14.43 -18.44 6.05
N TYR A 112 14.28 -17.29 5.41
CA TYR A 112 14.74 -17.00 4.05
C TYR A 112 15.56 -15.72 4.04
N GLU A 113 16.18 -15.41 2.90
CA GLU A 113 16.95 -14.18 2.70
C GLU A 113 16.25 -13.26 1.70
N LEU A 114 16.11 -11.98 2.06
CA LEU A 114 15.61 -10.91 1.20
C LEU A 114 16.61 -9.75 1.22
N SER A 115 17.23 -9.47 0.08
CA SER A 115 18.22 -8.38 -0.08
C SER A 115 19.35 -8.42 0.96
N GLY A 116 19.86 -9.61 1.29
CA GLY A 116 20.92 -9.81 2.28
C GLY A 116 20.48 -9.73 3.75
N ALA A 117 19.17 -9.62 4.02
CA ALA A 117 18.60 -9.63 5.36
C ALA A 117 17.73 -10.88 5.58
N PRO A 118 17.78 -11.51 6.78
CA PRO A 118 16.94 -12.65 7.06
C PRO A 118 15.48 -12.22 7.27
N VAL A 119 14.56 -13.04 6.76
CA VAL A 119 13.11 -12.91 6.92
C VAL A 119 12.57 -14.24 7.40
N GLU A 120 11.74 -14.20 8.44
CA GLU A 120 11.05 -15.35 8.99
C GLU A 120 9.58 -15.33 8.55
N ILE A 121 9.11 -16.43 7.98
CA ILE A 121 7.70 -16.65 7.65
C ILE A 121 7.11 -17.56 8.72
N ASP A 122 6.06 -17.07 9.40
CA ASP A 122 5.36 -17.85 10.43
C ASP A 122 4.37 -18.88 9.84
N GLU A 123 3.78 -19.70 10.70
CA GLU A 123 2.79 -20.73 10.34
C GLU A 123 1.52 -20.17 9.66
N HIS A 124 1.25 -18.87 9.82
CA HIS A 124 0.15 -18.17 9.17
C HIS A 124 0.57 -17.51 7.85
N GLY A 125 1.83 -17.67 7.45
CA GLY A 125 2.40 -17.10 6.24
C GLY A 125 2.84 -15.65 6.37
N VAL A 126 2.89 -15.07 7.57
CA VAL A 126 3.28 -13.66 7.72
C VAL A 126 4.80 -13.52 7.77
N ALA A 127 5.35 -12.68 6.90
CA ALA A 127 6.78 -12.42 6.80
C ALA A 127 7.23 -11.30 7.75
N ARG A 128 8.22 -11.58 8.61
CA ARG A 128 8.79 -10.64 9.58
C ARG A 128 10.30 -10.67 9.60
N ARG A 129 10.90 -9.60 10.12
CA ARG A 129 12.30 -9.67 10.54
C ARG A 129 12.42 -10.61 11.75
N PRO A 130 13.34 -11.58 11.76
CA PRO A 130 13.50 -12.50 12.89
C PRO A 130 13.69 -11.76 14.23
N GLY A 131 12.97 -12.22 15.26
CA GLY A 131 13.01 -11.61 16.59
C GLY A 131 12.39 -10.20 16.68
N SER A 132 11.62 -9.77 15.67
CA SER A 132 10.98 -8.46 15.62
C SER A 132 9.51 -8.59 15.20
N PRO A 133 8.61 -7.72 15.69
CA PRO A 133 7.25 -7.65 15.18
C PRO A 133 7.17 -7.03 13.77
N ASN A 134 8.25 -6.43 13.28
CA ASN A 134 8.27 -5.69 12.03
C ASN A 134 8.07 -6.62 10.82
N LEU A 135 7.06 -6.31 10.01
CA LEU A 135 6.79 -6.95 8.73
C LEU A 135 7.94 -6.74 7.74
N ALA A 136 8.17 -7.73 6.88
CA ALA A 136 9.22 -7.71 5.85
C ALA A 136 8.64 -8.16 4.50
N GLY A 137 7.84 -7.28 3.90
CA GLY A 137 6.97 -7.59 2.75
C GLY A 137 5.87 -8.58 3.11
N SER A 138 5.18 -9.12 2.09
CA SER A 138 4.10 -10.10 2.27
C SER A 138 4.39 -11.42 1.54
N THR A 139 3.60 -12.44 1.86
CA THR A 139 3.54 -13.69 1.09
C THR A 139 2.23 -13.85 0.33
N VAL A 140 1.32 -12.86 0.45
CA VAL A 140 0.00 -12.91 -0.19
C VAL A 140 0.13 -12.90 -1.70
N THR A 141 -0.72 -13.68 -2.35
CA THR A 141 -0.78 -13.77 -3.81
C THR A 141 -2.00 -13.03 -4.32
N MET A 142 -1.98 -12.57 -5.58
CA MET A 142 -3.14 -11.86 -6.14
C MET A 142 -4.45 -12.69 -6.11
N PRO A 143 -4.43 -14.04 -6.29
CA PRO A 143 -5.60 -14.87 -6.04
C PRO A 143 -6.10 -14.83 -4.58
N GLN A 144 -5.20 -14.84 -3.60
CA GLN A 144 -5.58 -14.69 -2.18
C GLN A 144 -6.10 -13.29 -1.88
N VAL A 145 -5.50 -12.24 -2.46
CA VAL A 145 -6.02 -10.88 -2.41
C VAL A 145 -7.47 -10.86 -2.89
N ARG A 146 -7.76 -11.47 -4.05
CA ARG A 146 -9.11 -11.57 -4.60
C ARG A 146 -10.08 -12.23 -3.63
N GLU A 147 -9.67 -13.36 -3.05
CA GLU A 147 -10.47 -14.09 -2.06
C GLU A 147 -10.72 -13.27 -0.80
N ASN A 148 -9.71 -12.56 -0.30
CA ASN A 148 -9.79 -11.76 0.90
C ASN A 148 -10.75 -10.57 0.71
N LEU A 149 -10.69 -9.90 -0.44
CA LEU A 149 -11.62 -8.81 -0.78
C LEU A 149 -13.06 -9.30 -0.87
N SER A 150 -13.29 -10.48 -1.45
CA SER A 150 -14.63 -11.07 -1.52
C SER A 150 -15.13 -11.50 -0.14
N ARG A 151 -14.35 -12.32 0.59
CA ARG A 151 -14.78 -12.92 1.87
C ARG A 151 -14.87 -11.92 3.03
N HIS A 152 -13.88 -11.04 3.16
CA HIS A 152 -13.75 -10.18 4.34
C HIS A 152 -14.32 -8.78 4.14
N LEU A 153 -14.32 -8.27 2.91
CA LEU A 153 -14.86 -6.95 2.59
C LEU A 153 -16.23 -7.02 1.88
N GLY A 154 -16.62 -8.19 1.36
CA GLY A 154 -17.92 -8.37 0.70
C GLY A 154 -18.00 -7.74 -0.68
N LEU A 155 -16.87 -7.49 -1.34
CA LEU A 155 -16.84 -6.81 -2.63
C LEU A 155 -17.28 -7.74 -3.76
N GLY A 156 -17.99 -7.18 -4.74
CA GLY A 156 -18.36 -7.88 -5.97
C GLY A 156 -17.19 -7.98 -6.94
N GLU A 157 -17.28 -8.92 -7.89
CA GLU A 157 -16.22 -9.17 -8.89
C GLU A 157 -15.86 -7.91 -9.71
N ALA A 158 -16.86 -7.08 -10.04
CA ALA A 158 -16.62 -5.84 -10.78
C ALA A 158 -15.76 -4.84 -9.98
N GLU A 159 -16.02 -4.69 -8.68
CA GLU A 159 -15.22 -3.82 -7.81
C GLU A 159 -13.81 -4.37 -7.62
N ILE A 160 -13.70 -5.68 -7.41
CA ILE A 160 -12.43 -6.39 -7.28
C ILE A 160 -11.58 -6.23 -8.55
N ALA A 161 -12.16 -6.44 -9.73
CA ALA A 161 -11.48 -6.25 -11.01
C ALA A 161 -10.99 -4.81 -11.18
N ARG A 162 -11.72 -3.81 -10.65
CA ARG A 162 -11.23 -2.43 -10.65
C ARG A 162 -9.98 -2.28 -9.77
N LEU A 163 -10.05 -2.78 -8.54
CA LEU A 163 -8.99 -2.64 -7.55
C LEU A 163 -7.68 -3.36 -7.91
N ILE A 164 -7.73 -4.52 -8.56
CA ILE A 164 -6.56 -5.36 -8.82
C ILE A 164 -6.01 -5.27 -10.25
N ASP A 165 -6.78 -4.70 -11.19
CA ASP A 165 -6.48 -4.80 -12.61
C ASP A 165 -6.69 -3.46 -13.37
N HIS A 166 -7.90 -2.90 -13.36
CA HIS A 166 -8.17 -1.63 -14.07
C HIS A 166 -7.44 -0.43 -13.46
N ASN A 167 -7.62 -0.18 -12.16
CA ASN A 167 -7.02 0.97 -11.48
C ASN A 167 -5.49 0.97 -11.54
N PRO A 168 -4.77 -0.16 -11.28
CA PRO A 168 -3.32 -0.18 -11.47
C PRO A 168 -2.89 0.27 -12.86
N ARG A 169 -3.54 -0.21 -13.93
CA ARG A 169 -3.21 0.19 -15.32
C ARG A 169 -3.40 1.69 -15.55
N VAL A 170 -4.53 2.24 -15.11
CA VAL A 170 -4.80 3.68 -15.23
C VAL A 170 -3.76 4.49 -14.44
N ALA A 171 -3.44 4.05 -13.22
CA ALA A 171 -2.51 4.74 -12.34
C ALA A 171 -1.10 4.86 -12.89
N VAL A 172 -0.66 3.90 -13.72
CA VAL A 172 0.65 3.92 -14.40
C VAL A 172 0.59 4.35 -15.87
N GLY A 173 -0.56 4.84 -16.35
CA GLY A 173 -0.70 5.38 -17.71
C GLY A 173 -0.77 4.33 -18.83
N LEU A 174 -1.24 3.11 -18.53
CA LEU A 174 -1.36 2.00 -19.49
C LEU A 174 -2.81 1.74 -19.95
N SER A 175 -3.67 2.77 -19.92
CA SER A 175 -5.08 2.70 -20.35
C SER A 175 -5.26 2.84 -21.85
#